data_AF-A0A949XAA3-F1
#
_entry.id   AF-A0A949XAA3-F1
#
_cell.length_a   1.000
_cell.length_b   1.000
_cell.length_c   1.000
_cell.angle_alpha   90.00
_cell.angle_beta   90.00
_cell.angle_gamma   90.00
#
_symmetry.space_group_name_H-M   'P 1'
#
loop_
_entity.id
_entity.type
_entity.pdbx_description
1 polymer ?
#
loop_
_entity_poly.entity_id
_entity_poly.type
_entity_poly.pdbx_seq_one_letter_code
_entity_poly.pdbx_strand_id
1 'polypeptide(L)'
;MCAQSIRVEKIGTRDRFEDYARLPFEIYNGRDAWWPPDIRNEIDLLAGRALIAAHLDLCPFCVWRDGKLVARVSAVVNYRYNEHWHEKLGQLIHFEALPDEDDAAAALLEEAVNWLAQRGMKAARSGFAAFLDYPYAIDNYAELPSFLLRGNPDCYHRYFKNAHFMTEKGQVDYTAALTPPILERYRQMIEAAR
;
A
#
# COMPACT_ATOMS: atom_id res chain seq x y z
N MET A 1 -23.40 2.29 25.29
CA MET A 1 -22.51 2.50 24.14
C MET A 1 -23.14 1.77 22.97
N CYS A 2 -23.65 2.50 21.97
CA CYS A 2 -24.06 1.85 20.71
C CYS A 2 -22.77 1.31 20.08
N ALA A 3 -22.70 0.00 19.84
CA ALA A 3 -21.58 -0.57 19.10
C ALA A 3 -21.60 0.05 17.70
N GLN A 4 -20.57 0.82 17.35
CA GLN A 4 -20.39 1.32 16.00
C GLN A 4 -20.20 0.12 15.07
N SER A 5 -21.00 0.04 14.01
CA SER A 5 -20.96 -1.09 13.09
C SER A 5 -19.94 -0.83 11.99
N ILE A 6 -18.96 -1.73 11.85
CA ILE A 6 -18.08 -1.77 10.68
C ILE A 6 -18.68 -2.65 9.58
N ARG A 7 -18.42 -2.30 8.32
CA ARG A 7 -18.79 -3.11 7.14
C ARG A 7 -17.60 -3.25 6.21
N VAL A 8 -17.14 -4.48 6.02
CA VAL A 8 -16.17 -4.82 4.97
C VAL A 8 -16.91 -4.94 3.63
N GLU A 9 -16.39 -4.30 2.59
CA GLU A 9 -16.97 -4.28 1.25
C GLU A 9 -15.90 -4.58 0.20
N LYS A 10 -16.14 -5.59 -0.65
CA LYS A 10 -15.43 -5.73 -1.92
C LYS A 10 -15.96 -4.67 -2.88
N ILE A 11 -15.07 -3.86 -3.45
CA ILE A 11 -15.47 -2.82 -4.40
C ILE A 11 -15.27 -3.26 -5.85
N GLY A 12 -16.11 -2.77 -6.75
CA GLY A 12 -16.05 -3.12 -8.18
C GLY A 12 -16.66 -2.10 -9.13
N THR A 13 -17.03 -0.91 -8.63
CA THR A 13 -17.58 0.17 -9.45
C THR A 13 -16.60 1.33 -9.52
N ARG A 14 -16.67 2.11 -10.60
CA ARG A 14 -15.78 3.25 -10.82
C ARG A 14 -15.85 4.28 -9.69
N ASP A 15 -17.04 4.62 -9.23
CA ASP A 15 -17.23 5.60 -8.16
C ASP A 15 -16.57 5.11 -6.86
N ARG A 16 -16.68 3.81 -6.55
CA ARG A 16 -16.00 3.22 -5.40
C ARG A 16 -14.48 3.21 -5.54
N PHE A 17 -13.94 3.11 -6.75
CA PHE A 17 -12.49 3.23 -6.97
C PHE A 17 -11.99 4.65 -6.70
N GLU A 18 -12.81 5.67 -6.93
CA GLU A 18 -12.43 7.04 -6.62
C GLU A 18 -12.42 7.30 -5.11
N ASP A 19 -13.46 6.86 -4.38
CA ASP A 19 -13.46 6.89 -2.91
C ASP A 19 -12.24 6.15 -2.34
N TYR A 20 -11.99 4.94 -2.85
CA TYR A 20 -10.83 4.13 -2.49
C TYR A 20 -9.53 4.91 -2.71
N ALA A 21 -9.29 5.42 -3.92
CA ALA A 21 -8.06 6.11 -4.32
C ALA A 21 -7.80 7.43 -3.57
N ARG A 22 -8.85 8.06 -3.03
CA ARG A 22 -8.76 9.34 -2.32
C ARG A 22 -8.53 9.21 -0.82
N LEU A 23 -8.86 8.08 -0.20
CA LEU A 23 -8.65 7.85 1.24
C LEU A 23 -7.25 8.25 1.75
N PRO A 24 -6.13 8.00 1.04
CA PRO A 24 -4.83 8.46 1.49
C PRO A 24 -4.79 9.98 1.69
N PHE A 25 -5.39 10.78 0.80
CA PHE A 25 -5.40 12.24 0.98
C PHE A 25 -6.11 12.68 2.27
N GLU A 26 -7.07 11.90 2.79
CA GLU A 26 -7.65 12.15 4.10
C GLU A 26 -6.72 11.77 5.24
N ILE A 27 -6.08 10.60 5.16
CA ILE A 27 -5.18 10.07 6.20
C ILE A 27 -3.95 10.96 6.38
N TYR A 28 -3.37 11.43 5.27
CA TYR A 28 -2.14 12.21 5.26
C TYR A 28 -2.39 13.71 5.20
N ASN A 29 -3.64 14.16 5.35
CA ASN A 29 -3.96 15.59 5.37
C ASN A 29 -3.15 16.31 6.46
N GLY A 30 -2.36 17.31 6.06
CA GLY A 30 -1.48 18.07 6.95
C GLY A 30 -0.16 17.38 7.33
N ARG A 31 0.19 16.25 6.69
CA ARG A 31 1.52 15.63 6.82
C ARG A 31 2.43 16.06 5.66
N ASP A 32 3.60 16.57 6.00
CA ASP A 32 4.63 16.93 5.00
C ASP A 32 5.45 15.72 4.52
N ALA A 33 5.58 14.71 5.38
CA ALA A 33 6.42 13.53 5.15
C ALA A 33 5.70 12.40 4.41
N TRP A 34 5.13 12.67 3.24
CA TRP A 34 4.53 11.62 2.42
C TRP A 34 4.61 11.90 0.91
N TRP A 35 4.47 10.84 0.12
CA TRP A 35 4.33 10.92 -1.33
C TRP A 35 2.88 10.63 -1.72
N PRO A 36 2.15 11.59 -2.31
CA PRO A 36 0.77 11.36 -2.73
C PRO A 36 0.72 10.34 -3.88
N PRO A 37 -0.23 9.39 -3.86
CA PRO A 37 -0.40 8.44 -4.94
C PRO A 37 -1.02 9.12 -6.18
N ASP A 38 -0.74 8.58 -7.36
CA ASP A 38 -1.45 8.97 -8.58
C ASP A 38 -2.82 8.27 -8.62
N ILE A 39 -3.86 9.04 -8.32
CA ILE A 39 -5.27 8.59 -8.30
C ILE A 39 -5.67 7.95 -9.63
N ARG A 40 -5.22 8.49 -10.77
CA ARG A 40 -5.62 7.98 -12.08
C ARG A 40 -5.00 6.60 -12.32
N ASN A 41 -3.71 6.46 -12.05
CA ASN A 41 -3.00 5.19 -12.22
C ASN A 41 -3.58 4.11 -11.31
N GLU A 42 -3.92 4.46 -10.06
CA GLU A 42 -4.56 3.52 -9.14
C GLU A 42 -5.94 3.08 -9.66
N ILE A 43 -6.79 4.02 -10.08
CA ILE A 43 -8.11 3.71 -10.67
C ILE A 43 -7.98 2.87 -11.94
N ASP A 44 -6.98 3.14 -12.78
CA ASP A 44 -6.74 2.37 -14.00
C ASP A 44 -6.26 0.95 -13.70
N LEU A 45 -5.45 0.75 -12.65
CA LEU A 45 -5.08 -0.59 -12.18
C LEU A 45 -6.30 -1.34 -11.63
N LEU A 46 -7.09 -0.72 -10.75
CA LEU A 46 -8.28 -1.32 -10.13
C LEU A 46 -9.35 -1.69 -11.17
N ALA A 47 -9.47 -0.89 -12.24
CA ALA A 47 -10.40 -1.15 -13.33
C ALA A 47 -9.83 -2.08 -14.42
N GLY A 48 -8.64 -2.65 -14.23
CA GLY A 48 -8.03 -3.58 -15.19
C GLY A 48 -7.54 -2.95 -16.49
N ARG A 49 -7.35 -1.62 -16.52
CA ARG A 49 -6.87 -0.86 -17.69
C ARG A 49 -5.35 -0.74 -17.74
N ALA A 50 -4.64 -0.94 -16.63
CA ALA A 50 -3.18 -0.95 -16.61
C ALA A 50 -2.62 -2.17 -17.35
N LEU A 51 -1.52 -2.01 -18.09
CA LEU A 51 -0.89 -3.10 -18.86
C LEU A 51 -0.56 -4.33 -17.99
N ILE A 52 -0.12 -4.10 -16.75
CA ILE A 52 0.23 -5.18 -15.81
C ILE A 52 -0.99 -5.99 -15.36
N ALA A 53 -2.20 -5.41 -15.41
CA ALA A 53 -3.42 -6.02 -14.88
C ALA A 53 -3.77 -7.35 -15.57
N ALA A 54 -3.31 -7.56 -16.82
CA ALA A 54 -3.47 -8.83 -17.53
C ALA A 54 -2.79 -10.03 -16.85
N HIS A 55 -1.90 -9.79 -15.88
CA HIS A 55 -1.19 -10.82 -15.12
C HIS A 55 -1.57 -10.88 -13.65
N LEU A 56 -2.54 -10.05 -13.24
CA LEU A 56 -2.97 -9.92 -11.86
C LEU A 56 -4.41 -10.41 -11.72
N ASP A 57 -4.68 -11.26 -10.73
CA ASP A 57 -6.02 -11.34 -10.14
C ASP A 57 -6.02 -10.38 -8.95
N LEU A 58 -6.81 -9.32 -9.03
CA LEU A 58 -6.82 -8.22 -8.07
C LEU A 58 -8.24 -8.05 -7.49
N CYS A 59 -8.32 -7.92 -6.17
CA CYS A 59 -9.56 -7.61 -5.48
C CYS A 59 -9.35 -6.51 -4.43
N PRO A 60 -9.96 -5.34 -4.65
CA PRO A 60 -9.94 -4.24 -3.69
C PRO A 60 -11.05 -4.40 -2.64
N PHE A 61 -10.70 -4.12 -1.39
CA PHE A 61 -11.56 -4.15 -0.23
C PHE A 61 -11.49 -2.82 0.53
N CYS A 62 -12.61 -2.44 1.13
CA CYS A 62 -12.77 -1.27 1.99
C CYS A 62 -13.45 -1.66 3.30
N VAL A 63 -13.24 -0.85 4.34
CA VAL A 63 -14.08 -0.86 5.54
C VAL A 63 -14.77 0.48 5.72
N TRP A 64 -16.08 0.40 5.96
CA TRP A 64 -16.90 1.56 6.30
C TRP A 64 -17.26 1.51 7.78
N ARG A 65 -17.08 2.62 8.49
CA ARG A 65 -17.60 2.85 9.85
C ARG A 65 -18.57 4.01 9.80
N ASP A 66 -19.81 3.78 10.22
CA ASP A 66 -20.86 4.79 10.25
C ASP A 66 -21.02 5.55 8.91
N GLY A 67 -20.84 4.84 7.79
CA GLY A 67 -20.92 5.40 6.44
C GLY A 67 -19.67 6.12 5.93
N LYS A 68 -18.62 6.24 6.75
CA LYS A 68 -17.31 6.79 6.35
C LYS A 68 -16.34 5.67 5.97
N LEU A 69 -15.58 5.85 4.89
CA LEU A 69 -14.48 4.96 4.53
C LEU A 69 -13.32 5.17 5.51
N VAL A 70 -12.89 4.10 6.19
CA VAL A 70 -11.88 4.19 7.26
C VAL A 70 -10.62 3.36 6.99
N ALA A 71 -10.70 2.34 6.14
CA ALA A 71 -9.56 1.53 5.75
C ALA A 71 -9.74 0.92 4.36
N ARG A 72 -8.65 0.63 3.67
CA ARG A 72 -8.63 0.05 2.31
C ARG A 72 -7.45 -0.90 2.12
N VAL A 73 -7.60 -1.94 1.28
CA VAL A 73 -6.50 -2.81 0.84
C VAL A 73 -6.86 -3.49 -0.47
N SER A 74 -5.87 -3.78 -1.31
CA SER A 74 -6.03 -4.62 -2.49
C SER A 74 -5.29 -5.93 -2.31
N ALA A 75 -6.01 -7.05 -2.38
CA ALA A 75 -5.44 -8.38 -2.46
C ALA A 75 -5.08 -8.69 -3.92
N VAL A 76 -3.88 -9.20 -4.16
CA VAL A 76 -3.35 -9.44 -5.50
C VAL A 76 -2.69 -10.81 -5.58
N VAL A 77 -3.05 -11.59 -6.60
CA VAL A 77 -2.27 -12.73 -7.06
C VAL A 77 -1.57 -12.32 -8.35
N ASN A 78 -0.25 -12.21 -8.29
CA ASN A 78 0.58 -11.97 -9.48
C ASN A 78 1.06 -13.32 -10.04
N TYR A 79 0.41 -13.80 -11.09
CA TYR A 79 0.71 -15.11 -11.66
C TYR A 79 2.11 -15.18 -12.26
N ARG A 80 2.58 -14.09 -12.91
CA ARG A 80 3.93 -14.04 -13.48
C ARG A 80 5.01 -14.08 -12.39
N TYR A 81 4.81 -13.37 -11.29
CA TYR A 81 5.73 -13.43 -10.16
C TYR A 81 5.77 -14.85 -9.58
N ASN A 82 4.61 -15.46 -9.33
CA ASN A 82 4.54 -16.81 -8.76
C ASN A 82 5.12 -17.87 -9.70
N GLU A 83 4.94 -17.74 -11.01
CA GLU A 83 5.55 -18.62 -12.02
C GLU A 83 7.08 -18.49 -12.03
N HIS A 84 7.59 -17.25 -12.03
CA HIS A 84 9.02 -16.98 -12.08
C HIS A 84 9.77 -17.43 -10.81
N TRP A 85 9.19 -17.18 -9.63
CA TRP A 85 9.81 -17.52 -8.34
C TRP A 85 9.41 -18.90 -7.81
N HIS A 86 8.51 -19.60 -8.50
CA HIS A 86 7.93 -20.87 -8.06
C HIS A 86 7.28 -20.80 -6.66
N GLU A 87 6.57 -19.69 -6.39
CA GLU A 87 5.92 -19.42 -5.12
C GLU A 87 4.38 -19.55 -5.24
N LYS A 88 3.72 -19.63 -4.07
CA LYS A 88 2.27 -19.46 -3.95
C LYS A 88 2.00 -18.26 -3.05
N LEU A 89 2.46 -17.09 -3.48
CA LEU A 89 2.43 -15.85 -2.71
C LEU A 89 1.29 -14.94 -3.18
N GLY A 90 0.47 -14.52 -2.23
CA GLY A 90 -0.43 -13.39 -2.37
C GLY A 90 0.23 -12.09 -1.91
N GLN A 91 -0.14 -10.98 -2.52
CA GLN A 91 0.37 -9.65 -2.19
C GLN A 91 -0.78 -8.77 -1.71
N LEU A 92 -0.55 -8.01 -0.65
CA LEU A 92 -1.44 -6.95 -0.18
C LEU A 92 -0.81 -5.61 -0.53
N ILE A 93 -1.48 -4.87 -1.41
CA ILE A 93 -1.05 -3.54 -1.86
C ILE A 93 -2.07 -2.47 -1.48
N HIS A 94 -1.66 -1.21 -1.54
CA HIS A 94 -2.49 -0.02 -1.28
C HIS A 94 -3.13 0.01 0.12
N PHE A 95 -2.60 -0.73 1.09
CA PHE A 95 -3.15 -0.72 2.44
C PHE A 95 -3.07 0.69 3.04
N GLU A 96 -4.22 1.19 3.49
CA GLU A 96 -4.30 2.40 4.29
C GLU A 96 -5.40 2.27 5.34
N ALA A 97 -5.22 2.92 6.49
CA ALA A 97 -6.24 2.99 7.54
C ALA A 97 -6.12 4.30 8.32
N LEU A 98 -7.26 4.86 8.75
CA LEU A 98 -7.25 5.98 9.69
C LEU A 98 -6.69 5.52 11.06
N PRO A 99 -6.11 6.43 11.86
CA PRO A 99 -5.71 6.13 13.22
C PRO A 99 -6.87 5.58 14.07
N ASP A 100 -6.54 4.75 15.07
CA ASP A 100 -7.47 4.12 16.02
C ASP A 100 -8.53 3.17 15.42
N GLU A 101 -8.37 2.76 14.16
CA GLU A 101 -9.24 1.81 13.47
C GLU A 101 -8.69 0.36 13.51
N ASP A 102 -8.24 -0.09 14.69
CA ASP A 102 -7.60 -1.40 14.88
C ASP A 102 -8.50 -2.59 14.49
N ASP A 103 -9.79 -2.54 14.85
CA ASP A 103 -10.78 -3.57 14.51
C ASP A 103 -11.12 -3.57 13.01
N ALA A 104 -11.25 -2.39 12.40
CA ALA A 104 -11.46 -2.26 10.96
C ALA A 104 -10.25 -2.77 10.16
N ALA A 105 -9.03 -2.42 10.56
CA ALA A 105 -7.81 -2.89 9.90
C ALA A 105 -7.66 -4.41 10.03
N ALA A 106 -7.97 -5.00 11.20
CA ALA A 106 -7.94 -6.44 11.40
C ALA A 106 -8.95 -7.17 10.50
N ALA A 107 -10.22 -6.73 10.51
CA ALA A 107 -11.27 -7.33 9.68
C ALA A 107 -10.95 -7.21 8.17
N LEU A 108 -10.38 -6.09 7.76
CA LEU A 108 -9.97 -5.85 6.38
C LEU A 108 -8.85 -6.79 5.92
N LEU A 109 -7.80 -6.92 6.74
CA LEU A 109 -6.65 -7.77 6.43
C LEU A 109 -7.05 -9.25 6.44
N GLU A 110 -7.92 -9.66 7.37
CA GLU A 110 -8.48 -11.02 7.42
C GLU A 110 -9.23 -11.35 6.13
N GLU A 111 -10.15 -10.49 5.69
CA GLU A 111 -10.92 -10.71 4.46
C GLU A 111 -10.00 -10.82 3.23
N ALA A 112 -9.00 -9.94 3.14
CA ALA A 112 -8.02 -9.94 2.05
C ALA A 112 -7.18 -11.23 2.03
N VAL A 113 -6.72 -11.71 3.20
CA VAL A 113 -5.97 -12.96 3.33
C VAL A 113 -6.85 -14.17 2.98
N ASN A 114 -8.10 -14.19 3.44
CA ASN A 114 -9.06 -15.25 3.11
C ASN A 114 -9.30 -15.34 1.60
N TRP A 115 -9.43 -14.20 0.94
CA TRP A 115 -9.56 -14.13 -0.52
C TRP A 115 -8.33 -14.69 -1.26
N LEU A 116 -7.12 -14.44 -0.75
CA LEU A 116 -5.86 -15.00 -1.29
C LEU A 116 -5.80 -16.52 -1.06
N ALA A 117 -6.20 -16.99 0.12
CA ALA A 117 -6.23 -18.42 0.46
C ALA A 117 -7.19 -19.19 -0.46
N GLN A 118 -8.36 -18.63 -0.78
CA GLN A 118 -9.32 -19.20 -1.74
C GLN A 118 -8.73 -19.35 -3.15
N ARG A 119 -7.68 -18.59 -3.49
CA ARG A 119 -6.91 -18.70 -4.75
C ARG A 119 -5.70 -19.62 -4.65
N GLY A 120 -5.58 -20.35 -3.55
CA GLY A 120 -4.51 -21.31 -3.33
C GLY A 120 -3.17 -20.68 -2.97
N MET A 121 -3.14 -19.40 -2.59
CA MET A 121 -1.94 -18.79 -2.02
C MET A 121 -1.68 -19.37 -0.62
N LYS A 122 -0.41 -19.59 -0.29
CA LYS A 122 0.04 -20.17 0.99
C LYS A 122 0.59 -19.14 1.96
N ALA A 123 0.89 -17.94 1.48
CA ALA A 123 1.37 -16.81 2.28
C ALA A 123 0.84 -15.51 1.67
N ALA A 124 0.77 -14.46 2.51
CA ALA A 124 0.49 -13.10 2.09
C ALA A 124 1.66 -12.19 2.50
N ARG A 125 2.09 -11.31 1.61
CA ARG A 125 3.12 -10.30 1.86
C ARG A 125 2.57 -8.91 1.58
N SER A 126 2.91 -7.94 2.43
CA SER A 126 2.65 -6.53 2.18
C SER A 126 3.96 -5.73 2.25
N GLY A 127 3.96 -4.51 1.73
CA GLY A 127 5.12 -3.61 1.76
C GLY A 127 6.19 -3.92 0.71
N PHE A 128 6.07 -4.96 -0.11
CA PHE A 128 6.88 -5.04 -1.33
C PHE A 128 6.16 -5.83 -2.39
N ALA A 129 5.69 -5.10 -3.41
CA ALA A 129 5.16 -5.68 -4.62
C ALA A 129 5.77 -4.90 -5.78
N ALA A 130 6.80 -5.45 -6.43
CA ALA A 130 7.62 -4.77 -7.44
C ALA A 130 6.84 -3.73 -8.30
N PHE A 131 7.06 -2.44 -8.00
CA PHE A 131 6.45 -1.27 -8.63
C PHE A 131 4.92 -1.10 -8.49
N LEU A 132 4.26 -1.98 -7.74
CA LEU A 132 2.85 -1.86 -7.31
C LEU A 132 2.74 -1.30 -5.89
N ASP A 133 3.70 -1.62 -5.01
CA ASP A 133 3.73 -1.09 -3.65
C ASP A 133 5.13 -1.08 -3.02
N TYR A 134 5.32 -0.19 -2.06
CA TYR A 134 6.59 0.14 -1.41
C TYR A 134 6.60 -0.21 0.08
N PRO A 135 7.80 -0.40 0.69
CA PRO A 135 7.91 -0.76 2.10
C PRO A 135 7.40 0.32 3.05
N TYR A 136 6.82 -0.15 4.16
CA TYR A 136 6.37 0.68 5.26
C TYR A 136 7.56 1.21 6.07
N ALA A 137 7.49 2.47 6.49
CA ALA A 137 8.32 3.02 7.53
C ALA A 137 8.05 2.31 8.86
N ILE A 138 9.13 1.93 9.58
CA ILE A 138 9.09 1.30 10.91
C ILE A 138 9.81 2.18 11.96
N ASP A 139 10.39 3.29 11.52
CA ASP A 139 10.99 4.36 12.30
C ASP A 139 10.95 5.65 11.46
N ASN A 140 11.26 6.79 12.08
CA ASN A 140 11.40 8.08 11.38
C ASN A 140 10.15 8.56 10.59
N TYR A 141 8.98 8.57 11.24
CA TYR A 141 7.70 8.96 10.62
C TYR A 141 7.55 10.47 10.29
N ALA A 142 8.54 11.29 10.66
CA ALA A 142 8.46 12.75 10.56
C ALA A 142 9.19 13.31 9.33
N GLU A 143 10.13 12.56 8.75
CA GLU A 143 10.93 13.00 7.62
C GLU A 143 10.37 12.43 6.31
N LEU A 144 10.38 13.23 5.25
CA LEU A 144 9.96 12.77 3.93
C LEU A 144 10.90 11.65 3.45
N PRO A 145 10.41 10.41 3.26
CA PRO A 145 11.29 9.32 2.88
C PRO A 145 11.71 9.44 1.41
N SER A 146 12.69 8.64 0.98
CA SER A 146 12.95 8.47 -0.44
C SER A 146 11.70 7.95 -1.18
N PHE A 147 11.61 8.19 -2.49
CA PHE A 147 10.45 7.77 -3.30
C PHE A 147 10.25 6.24 -3.38
N LEU A 148 11.16 5.46 -2.80
CA LEU A 148 11.11 4.00 -2.73
C LEU A 148 10.51 3.48 -1.41
N LEU A 149 10.00 4.37 -0.57
CA LEU A 149 9.48 4.08 0.77
C LEU A 149 8.19 4.85 1.03
N ARG A 150 7.34 4.31 1.90
CA ARG A 150 6.11 4.96 2.35
C ARG A 150 6.37 5.84 3.57
N GLY A 151 5.76 7.02 3.61
CA GLY A 151 5.70 7.89 4.80
C GLY A 151 4.52 7.58 5.73
N ASN A 152 4.16 6.30 5.88
CA ASN A 152 2.90 5.87 6.52
C ASN A 152 2.76 6.32 7.98
N PRO A 153 1.51 6.40 8.50
CA PRO A 153 1.26 6.52 9.94
C PRO A 153 1.97 5.44 10.76
N ASP A 154 2.36 5.78 11.98
CA ASP A 154 3.06 4.93 12.94
C ASP A 154 2.21 3.74 13.42
N CYS A 155 0.88 3.87 13.37
CA CYS A 155 -0.05 2.81 13.74
C CYS A 155 -0.04 1.60 12.79
N TYR A 156 0.50 1.72 11.57
CA TYR A 156 0.39 0.63 10.57
C TYR A 156 1.13 -0.64 11.02
N HIS A 157 2.27 -0.49 11.68
CA HIS A 157 2.99 -1.66 12.23
C HIS A 157 2.13 -2.42 13.24
N ARG A 158 1.40 -1.70 14.11
CA ARG A 158 0.47 -2.30 15.08
C ARG A 158 -0.66 -3.04 14.37
N TYR A 159 -1.26 -2.46 13.33
CA TYR A 159 -2.33 -3.11 12.56
C TYR A 159 -1.91 -4.43 11.93
N PHE A 160 -0.75 -4.45 11.27
CA PHE A 160 -0.20 -5.69 10.71
C PHE A 160 0.10 -6.74 11.79
N LYS A 161 0.68 -6.35 12.93
CA LYS A 161 0.96 -7.27 14.04
C LYS A 161 -0.32 -7.87 14.63
N ASN A 162 -1.35 -7.06 14.82
CA ASN A 162 -2.66 -7.50 15.32
C ASN A 162 -3.32 -8.49 14.34
N ALA A 163 -3.09 -8.32 13.04
CA ALA A 163 -3.51 -9.26 11.99
C ALA A 163 -2.53 -10.44 11.76
N HIS A 164 -1.63 -10.70 12.72
CA HIS A 164 -0.67 -11.81 12.71
C HIS A 164 0.40 -11.78 11.60
N PHE A 165 0.65 -10.61 10.99
CA PHE A 165 1.77 -10.45 10.08
C PHE A 165 3.09 -10.35 10.86
N MET A 166 4.14 -10.90 10.26
CA MET A 166 5.50 -10.84 10.78
C MET A 166 6.40 -10.04 9.84
N THR A 167 7.44 -9.42 10.41
CA THR A 167 8.46 -8.77 9.59
C THR A 167 9.31 -9.84 8.93
N GLU A 168 9.36 -9.84 7.61
CA GLU A 168 10.17 -10.80 6.85
C GLU A 168 11.56 -10.24 6.55
N LYS A 169 11.61 -9.05 5.90
CA LYS A 169 12.83 -8.32 5.58
C LYS A 169 12.61 -6.83 5.83
N GLY A 170 13.70 -6.12 6.11
CA GLY A 170 13.73 -4.67 6.24
C GLY A 170 14.87 -4.09 5.42
N GLN A 171 14.81 -2.77 5.24
CA GLN A 171 15.88 -1.97 4.65
C GLN A 171 16.09 -0.71 5.51
N VAL A 172 17.28 -0.14 5.43
CA VAL A 172 17.63 1.10 6.13
C VAL A 172 17.87 2.17 5.06
N ASP A 173 17.14 3.28 5.15
CA ASP A 173 17.37 4.46 4.32
C ASP A 173 18.41 5.36 4.99
N TYR A 174 19.38 5.83 4.20
CA TYR A 174 20.42 6.74 4.68
C TYR A 174 20.34 8.03 3.87
N THR A 175 20.07 9.14 4.57
CA THR A 175 20.20 10.47 3.98
C THR A 175 21.63 10.98 4.13
N ALA A 176 22.22 11.45 3.05
CA ALA A 176 23.52 12.13 3.07
C ALA A 176 23.37 13.60 2.70
N ALA A 177 24.19 14.46 3.31
CA ALA A 177 24.23 15.87 2.94
C ALA A 177 24.66 16.03 1.48
N LEU A 178 23.93 16.87 0.74
CA LEU A 178 24.21 17.16 -0.66
C LEU A 178 25.37 18.16 -0.76
N THR A 179 26.60 17.66 -0.80
CA THR A 179 27.82 18.49 -0.81
C THR A 179 28.07 19.15 -2.18
N PRO A 180 28.81 20.27 -2.25
CA PRO A 180 29.14 20.91 -3.52
C PRO A 180 29.78 19.97 -4.57
N PRO A 181 30.70 19.04 -4.22
CA PRO A 181 31.21 18.05 -5.18
C PRO A 181 30.16 17.08 -5.71
N ILE A 182 29.22 16.62 -4.85
CA ILE A 182 28.14 15.72 -5.28
C ILE A 182 27.19 16.46 -6.23
N LEU A 183 26.86 17.71 -5.91
CA LEU A 183 26.04 18.59 -6.78
C LEU A 183 26.66 18.74 -8.16
N GLU A 184 27.96 19.03 -8.21
CA GLU A 184 28.65 19.24 -9.48
C GLU A 184 28.64 17.96 -10.34
N ARG A 185 28.84 16.79 -9.73
CA ARG A 185 28.69 15.51 -10.43
C ARG A 185 27.30 15.33 -11.04
N TYR A 186 26.23 15.63 -10.30
CA TYR A 186 24.86 15.51 -10.83
C TYR A 186 24.60 16.50 -11.96
N ARG A 187 25.12 17.73 -11.89
CA ARG A 187 25.00 18.72 -12.98
C ARG A 187 25.67 18.23 -14.26
N GLN A 188 26.88 17.70 -14.15
CA GLN A 188 27.60 17.14 -15.30
C GLN A 188 26.84 15.99 -15.96
N MET A 189 26.19 15.12 -15.17
CA MET A 189 25.33 14.06 -15.70
C MET A 189 24.12 14.61 -16.46
N ILE A 190 23.49 15.68 -15.96
CA ILE A 190 22.37 16.33 -16.65
C ILE A 190 22.82 16.97 -17.96
N GLU A 191 23.97 17.65 -17.95
CA GLU A 191 24.52 18.28 -19.15
C GLU A 191 24.90 17.24 -20.22
N ALA A 192 25.50 16.12 -19.83
CA ALA A 192 25.85 15.03 -20.75
C ALA A 192 24.64 14.29 -21.34
N ALA A 193 23.47 14.37 -20.69
CA ALA A 193 22.23 13.76 -21.16
C ALA A 193 21.43 14.66 -22.12
N ARG A 194 21.86 15.90 -22.35
CA ARG A 194 21.30 16.83 -23.34
C ARG A 194 21.95 16.65 -24.69
#